data_AF-A0A977PY90-F1
#
_entry.id   AF-A0A977PY90-F1
#
_cell.length_a   1.000
_cell.length_b   1.000
_cell.length_c   1.000
_cell.angle_alpha   90.00
_cell.angle_beta   90.00
_cell.angle_gamma   90.00
#
_symmetry.space_group_name_H-M   'P 1'
#
loop_
_entity.id
_entity.type
_entity.pdbx_description
1 polymer ?
#
loop_
_entity_poly.entity_id
_entity_poly.type
_entity_poly.pdbx_seq_one_letter_code
_entity_poly.pdbx_strand_id
1 'polypeptide(L)'
;MLHRSKTLPGQVLFHNDWITDLFPQADNIVELVSVARSRWKTENENHNTLKTQGYHLEHNFGHGDHHLATFLLTLNLLAFLFHTVLQLLDESYQRIRLLLGTRRCFFSHLRTLTTYFVFDSWQHLLDFMLEPFDSLPATNSS
;
A
#
# COMPACT_ATOMS: atom_id res chain seq x y z
N MET A 1 -4.87 -12.53 4.31
CA MET A 1 -5.71 -13.73 4.46
C MET A 1 -6.99 -13.28 5.17
N LEU A 2 -8.07 -13.04 4.44
CA LEU A 2 -9.32 -12.53 5.01
C LEU A 2 -10.13 -13.69 5.57
N HIS A 3 -10.18 -13.81 6.89
CA HIS A 3 -11.08 -14.72 7.58
C HIS A 3 -12.52 -14.19 7.38
N ARG A 4 -13.27 -14.75 6.43
CA ARG A 4 -14.72 -14.53 6.35
C ARG A 4 -15.38 -15.32 7.48
N SER A 5 -15.60 -14.66 8.61
CA SER A 5 -16.59 -15.09 9.59
C SER A 5 -17.98 -15.07 8.92
N LYS A 6 -18.67 -16.21 8.89
CA LYS A 6 -20.10 -16.27 8.56
C LYS A 6 -20.85 -15.63 9.72
N THR A 7 -21.42 -14.44 9.53
CA THR A 7 -22.21 -13.75 10.55
C THR A 7 -23.71 -14.00 10.34
N LEU A 8 -24.44 -14.09 11.45
CA LEU A 8 -25.88 -14.32 11.50
C LEU A 8 -26.63 -13.06 11.00
N PRO A 9 -27.81 -13.22 10.36
CA PRO A 9 -28.62 -12.09 9.91
C PRO A 9 -29.06 -11.24 11.13
N GLY A 10 -28.79 -9.94 11.07
CA GLY A 10 -29.17 -8.95 12.09
C GLY A 10 -28.04 -8.44 12.99
N GLN A 11 -26.82 -8.97 12.87
CA GLN A 11 -25.69 -8.47 13.64
C GLN A 11 -25.11 -7.20 12.99
N VAL A 12 -25.15 -6.07 13.72
CA VAL A 12 -24.50 -4.83 13.28
C VAL A 12 -22.98 -5.05 13.29
N LEU A 13 -22.38 -5.10 12.10
CA LEU A 13 -20.94 -5.34 11.93
C LEU A 13 -20.08 -4.08 12.08
N PHE A 14 -20.72 -2.91 12.03
CA PHE A 14 -20.06 -1.63 11.99
C PHE A 14 -20.96 -0.54 12.55
N HIS A 15 -20.44 0.22 13.50
CA HIS A 15 -21.08 1.38 14.10
C HIS A 15 -20.02 2.47 14.23
N ASN A 16 -20.36 3.70 13.83
CA ASN A 16 -19.48 4.85 13.96
C ASN A 16 -20.31 6.13 14.18
N ASP A 17 -19.74 7.05 14.95
CA ASP A 17 -20.27 8.40 15.15
C ASP A 17 -19.33 9.41 14.49
N TRP A 18 -19.89 10.49 13.96
CA TRP A 18 -19.14 11.55 13.30
C TRP A 18 -19.91 12.88 13.36
N ILE A 19 -19.16 13.98 13.31
CA ILE A 19 -19.68 15.34 13.39
C ILE A 19 -19.40 16.04 12.06
N THR A 20 -20.35 16.81 11.57
CA THR A 20 -20.25 17.58 10.33
C THR A 20 -20.98 18.92 10.47
N ASP A 21 -20.43 19.96 9.85
CA ASP A 21 -21.10 21.26 9.73
C ASP A 21 -22.17 21.26 8.61
N LEU A 22 -22.18 20.21 7.78
CA LEU A 22 -23.16 20.03 6.70
C LEU A 22 -24.46 19.47 7.24
N PHE A 23 -25.58 20.11 6.90
CA PHE A 23 -26.90 19.66 7.36
C PHE A 23 -27.33 18.35 6.69
N PRO A 24 -27.68 17.29 7.44
CA PRO A 24 -28.13 16.04 6.87
C PRO A 24 -29.54 16.17 6.28
N GLN A 25 -29.70 15.80 5.01
CA GLN A 25 -30.95 15.76 4.27
C GLN A 25 -31.08 14.42 3.53
N ALA A 26 -32.30 14.06 3.13
CA ALA A 26 -32.57 12.75 2.51
C ALA A 26 -31.81 12.51 1.20
N ASP A 27 -31.46 13.58 0.48
CA ASP A 27 -30.73 13.57 -0.78
C ASP A 27 -29.20 13.52 -0.61
N ASN A 28 -28.64 14.04 0.50
CA ASN A 28 -27.20 14.10 0.74
C ASN A 28 -26.69 13.05 1.75
N ILE A 29 -27.58 12.40 2.52
CA ILE A 29 -27.17 11.52 3.63
C ILE A 29 -26.30 10.35 3.17
N VAL A 30 -26.56 9.80 1.99
CA VAL A 30 -25.79 8.67 1.42
C VAL A 30 -24.34 9.09 1.16
N GLU A 31 -24.15 10.27 0.57
CA GLU A 31 -22.82 10.80 0.29
C GLU A 31 -22.09 11.17 1.57
N LEU A 32 -22.76 11.85 2.51
CA LEU A 32 -22.16 12.21 3.79
C LEU A 32 -21.69 10.98 4.58
N VAL A 33 -22.49 9.90 4.61
CA VAL A 33 -22.09 8.64 5.25
C VAL A 33 -20.89 8.00 4.53
N SER A 34 -20.82 8.09 3.20
CA SER A 34 -19.66 7.62 2.42
C SER A 34 -18.37 8.36 2.78
N VAL A 35 -18.45 9.69 2.89
CA VAL A 35 -17.33 10.54 3.32
C VAL A 35 -16.91 10.22 4.75
N ALA A 36 -17.87 10.11 5.68
CA ALA A 36 -17.62 9.77 7.07
C ALA A 36 -16.91 8.41 7.21
N ARG A 37 -17.37 7.41 6.44
CA ARG A 37 -16.73 6.10 6.38
C ARG A 37 -15.32 6.17 5.82
N SER A 38 -15.10 6.99 4.80
CA SER A 38 -13.78 7.16 4.18
C SER A 38 -12.80 7.83 5.15
N ARG A 39 -13.26 8.80 5.94
CA ARG A 39 -12.48 9.43 7.02
C ARG A 39 -12.13 8.42 8.11
N TRP A 40 -13.11 7.68 8.61
CA TRP A 40 -12.88 6.63 9.62
C TRP A 40 -11.90 5.56 9.11
N LYS A 41 -12.05 5.13 7.85
CA LYS A 41 -11.16 4.16 7.22
C LYS A 41 -9.73 4.70 7.11
N THR A 42 -9.57 5.96 6.71
CA THR A 42 -8.26 6.61 6.65
C THR A 42 -7.63 6.66 8.04
N GLU A 43 -8.37 7.10 9.05
CA GLU A 43 -7.87 7.17 10.41
C GLU A 43 -7.50 5.80 10.95
N ASN A 44 -8.38 4.81 10.81
CA ASN A 44 -8.21 3.52 11.44
C ASN A 44 -7.33 2.55 10.65
N GLU A 45 -7.24 2.63 9.32
CA GLU A 45 -6.34 1.78 8.54
C GLU A 45 -4.98 2.46 8.35
N ASN A 46 -4.95 3.74 7.96
CA ASN A 46 -3.68 4.41 7.68
C ASN A 46 -2.92 4.70 8.98
N HIS A 47 -3.54 5.35 9.98
CA HIS A 47 -2.81 5.62 11.23
C HIS A 47 -2.42 4.34 11.97
N ASN A 48 -3.25 3.30 11.98
CA ASN A 48 -2.83 2.03 12.59
C ASN A 48 -1.69 1.38 11.80
N THR A 49 -1.67 1.47 10.47
CA THR A 49 -0.54 0.99 9.66
C THR A 49 0.74 1.74 10.04
N LEU A 50 0.66 3.07 10.11
CA LEU A 50 1.75 3.97 10.48
C LEU A 50 2.25 3.77 11.93
N LYS A 51 1.37 3.35 12.84
CA LYS A 51 1.73 3.08 14.25
C LYS A 51 2.26 1.66 14.47
N THR A 52 1.63 0.65 13.86
CA THR A 52 1.78 -0.75 14.28
C THR A 52 2.42 -1.69 13.26
N GLN A 53 2.47 -1.32 11.97
CA GLN A 53 2.97 -2.20 10.91
C GLN A 53 4.45 -1.95 10.56
N GLY A 54 5.28 -1.69 11.59
CA GLY A 54 6.74 -1.58 11.44
C GLY A 54 7.28 -0.17 11.16
N TYR A 55 6.42 0.83 11.00
CA TYR A 55 6.83 2.23 10.85
C TYR A 55 7.09 2.93 12.19
N HIS A 56 6.60 2.35 13.30
CA HIS A 56 6.72 2.79 14.69
C HIS A 56 6.85 4.31 14.84
N LEU A 57 5.92 5.07 14.27
CA LEU A 57 6.00 6.53 14.29
C LEU A 57 5.88 7.16 15.69
N GLU A 58 5.48 6.35 16.68
CA GLU A 58 5.50 6.71 18.10
C GLU A 58 6.86 6.41 18.78
N HIS A 59 7.78 5.74 18.08
CA HIS A 59 9.12 5.44 18.55
C HIS A 59 10.11 6.46 17.98
N ASN A 60 10.75 7.22 18.86
CA ASN A 60 11.89 8.04 18.47
C ASN A 60 13.08 7.12 18.18
N PHE A 61 13.34 6.85 16.90
CA PHE A 61 14.47 6.04 16.43
C PHE A 61 15.86 6.70 16.58
N GLY A 62 15.97 7.75 17.39
CA GLY A 62 17.19 8.51 17.60
C GLY A 62 17.50 8.71 19.06
N HIS A 63 18.77 8.52 19.42
CA HIS A 63 19.36 9.12 20.62
C HIS A 63 19.57 10.65 20.50
N GLY A 64 19.00 11.30 19.46
CA GLY A 64 19.13 12.74 19.22
C GLY A 64 17.79 13.44 19.37
N ASP A 65 17.74 14.42 20.27
CA ASP A 65 16.51 15.07 20.76
C ASP A 65 15.79 15.98 19.76
N HIS A 66 16.32 16.19 18.55
CA HIS A 66 15.73 17.11 17.57
C HIS A 66 15.66 16.54 16.15
N HIS A 67 14.43 16.49 15.61
CA HIS A 67 14.07 16.27 14.19
C HIS A 67 14.32 14.89 13.54
N LEU A 68 15.00 13.94 14.18
CA LEU A 68 15.28 12.64 13.54
C LEU A 68 14.00 11.84 13.22
N ALA A 69 13.03 11.83 14.13
CA ALA A 69 11.74 11.18 13.89
C ALA A 69 10.98 11.80 12.71
N THR A 70 10.99 13.14 12.60
CA THR A 70 10.39 13.86 11.47
C THR A 70 11.11 13.55 10.16
N PHE A 71 12.43 13.45 10.18
CA PHE A 71 13.22 13.09 9.00
C PHE A 71 12.90 11.67 8.51
N LEU A 72 12.87 10.69 9.41
CA LEU A 72 12.51 9.31 9.09
C LEU A 72 11.07 9.17 8.61
N LEU A 73 10.12 9.92 9.20
CA LEU A 73 8.75 10.01 8.70
C LEU A 73 8.73 10.55 7.26
N THR A 74 9.50 11.62 6.99
CA THR A 74 9.56 12.22 5.66
C THR A 74 10.11 11.24 4.62
N LEU A 75 11.15 10.48 4.96
CA LEU A 75 11.68 9.43 4.08
C LEU A 75 10.66 8.31 3.82
N ASN A 76 9.90 7.90 4.82
CA ASN A 76 8.83 6.92 4.63
C ASN A 76 7.73 7.45 3.71
N LEU A 77 7.27 8.68 3.92
CA LEU A 77 6.28 9.32 3.04
C LEU A 77 6.80 9.45 1.61
N LEU A 78 8.07 9.81 1.45
CA LEU A 78 8.72 9.90 0.14
C LEU A 78 8.80 8.53 -0.54
N ALA A 79 9.13 7.46 0.18
CA ALA A 79 9.13 6.10 -0.35
C ALA A 79 7.73 5.69 -0.84
N PHE A 80 6.68 5.95 -0.05
CA PHE A 80 5.29 5.70 -0.46
C PHE A 80 4.88 6.49 -1.70
N LEU A 81 5.32 7.75 -1.79
CA LEU A 81 5.10 8.58 -2.98
C LEU A 81 5.78 7.96 -4.20
N PHE A 82 7.05 7.58 -4.11
CA PHE A 82 7.76 6.93 -5.21
C PHE A 82 7.09 5.63 -5.65
N HIS A 83 6.65 4.79 -4.72
CA HIS A 83 5.91 3.56 -5.07
C HIS A 83 4.61 3.87 -5.82
N THR A 84 3.93 4.97 -5.47
CA THR A 84 2.71 5.40 -6.15
C THR A 84 3.01 5.95 -7.54
N VAL A 85 4.03 6.80 -7.67
CA VAL A 85 4.47 7.37 -8.95
C VAL A 85 4.92 6.27 -9.91
N LEU A 86 5.74 5.32 -9.46
CA LEU A 86 6.16 4.18 -10.28
C LEU A 86 4.98 3.32 -10.71
N GLN A 87 4.01 3.07 -9.82
CA GLN A 87 2.81 2.33 -10.18
C GLN A 87 1.95 3.04 -11.25
N LEU A 88 2.07 4.36 -11.39
CA LEU A 88 1.31 5.14 -12.37
C LEU A 88 2.05 5.32 -13.70
N LEU A 89 3.38 5.44 -13.65
CA LEU A 89 4.18 5.88 -14.80
C LEU A 89 5.08 4.80 -15.41
N ASP A 90 5.39 3.73 -14.66
CA ASP A 90 6.35 2.70 -15.09
C ASP A 90 5.62 1.41 -15.46
N GLU A 91 5.54 1.12 -16.77
CA GLU A 91 4.84 -0.05 -17.30
C GLU A 91 5.49 -1.37 -16.86
N SER A 92 6.83 -1.44 -16.84
CA SER A 92 7.56 -2.63 -16.38
C SER A 92 7.28 -2.89 -14.90
N TYR A 93 7.31 -1.84 -14.07
CA TYR A 93 6.94 -1.93 -12.66
C TYR A 93 5.51 -2.43 -12.47
N GLN A 94 4.54 -1.88 -13.22
CA GLN A 94 3.15 -2.31 -13.18
C GLN A 94 3.01 -3.80 -13.54
N ARG A 95 3.68 -4.23 -14.61
CA ARG A 95 3.62 -5.61 -15.11
C ARG A 95 4.18 -6.60 -14.09
N ILE A 96 5.35 -6.33 -13.53
CA ILE A 96 5.94 -7.18 -12.47
C ILE A 96 5.00 -7.26 -11.26
N ARG A 97 4.40 -6.13 -10.87
CA ARG A 97 3.48 -6.07 -9.72
C ARG A 97 2.20 -6.88 -9.95
N LEU A 98 1.72 -6.98 -11.19
CA LEU A 98 0.62 -7.86 -11.57
C LEU A 98 1.04 -9.34 -11.53
N LEU A 99 2.22 -9.67 -12.06
CA LEU A 99 2.74 -11.05 -12.12
C LEU A 99 3.04 -11.64 -10.74
N LEU A 100 3.67 -10.88 -9.84
CA LEU A 100 4.04 -11.34 -8.50
C LEU A 100 2.90 -11.23 -7.48
N GLY A 101 1.85 -10.47 -7.80
CA GLY A 101 0.64 -10.28 -6.99
C GLY A 101 0.86 -9.49 -5.69
N THR A 102 1.59 -10.03 -4.72
CA THR A 102 1.77 -9.39 -3.41
C THR A 102 2.97 -8.42 -3.40
N ARG A 103 2.80 -7.24 -2.77
CA ARG A 103 3.89 -6.27 -2.57
C ARG A 103 5.08 -6.89 -1.82
N ARG A 104 4.82 -7.77 -0.85
CA ARG A 104 5.87 -8.43 -0.08
C ARG A 104 6.75 -9.32 -0.96
N CYS A 105 6.16 -10.07 -1.88
CA CYS A 105 6.91 -10.89 -2.84
C CYS A 105 7.77 -10.02 -3.75
N PHE A 106 7.20 -8.94 -4.30
CA PHE A 106 7.92 -7.97 -5.12
C PHE A 106 9.18 -7.41 -4.41
N PHE A 107 9.03 -6.87 -3.20
CA PHE A 107 10.17 -6.33 -2.47
C PHE A 107 11.15 -7.41 -2.01
N SER A 108 10.69 -8.63 -1.76
CA SER A 108 11.58 -9.75 -1.46
C SER A 108 12.45 -10.08 -2.67
N HIS A 109 11.90 -10.08 -3.89
CA HIS A 109 12.67 -10.33 -5.11
C HIS A 109 13.67 -9.20 -5.36
N LEU A 110 13.24 -7.94 -5.27
CA LEU A 110 14.15 -6.78 -5.36
C LEU A 110 15.32 -6.94 -4.40
N ARG A 111 15.05 -7.19 -3.11
CA ARG A 111 16.10 -7.35 -2.10
C ARG A 111 17.06 -8.49 -2.45
N THR A 112 16.54 -9.66 -2.84
CA THR A 112 17.37 -10.79 -3.23
C THR A 112 18.27 -10.42 -4.40
N LEU A 113 17.70 -9.89 -5.49
CA LEU A 113 18.45 -9.55 -6.69
C LEU A 113 19.53 -8.51 -6.42
N THR A 114 19.21 -7.43 -5.71
CA THR A 114 20.20 -6.39 -5.38
C THR A 114 21.24 -6.85 -4.35
N THR A 115 21.01 -7.95 -3.64
CA THR A 115 22.00 -8.53 -2.72
C THR A 115 23.04 -9.37 -3.47
N TYR A 116 22.63 -10.06 -4.54
CA TYR A 116 23.49 -11.00 -5.25
C TYR A 116 24.03 -10.47 -6.58
N PHE A 117 23.38 -9.47 -7.17
CA PHE A 117 23.72 -8.92 -8.48
C PHE A 117 23.85 -7.40 -8.43
N VAL A 118 24.73 -6.88 -9.28
CA VAL A 118 24.86 -5.44 -9.56
C VAL A 118 24.23 -5.17 -10.91
N PHE A 119 23.33 -4.19 -10.95
CA PHE A 119 22.64 -3.77 -12.16
C PHE A 119 23.06 -2.34 -12.51
N ASP A 120 23.25 -2.07 -13.80
CA ASP A 120 23.69 -0.75 -14.28
C ASP A 120 22.60 0.33 -14.16
N SER A 121 21.34 -0.09 -14.07
CA SER A 121 20.21 0.83 -13.93
C SER A 121 18.98 0.15 -13.32
N TRP A 122 18.01 0.97 -12.90
CA TRP A 122 16.69 0.50 -12.47
C TRP A 122 15.98 -0.29 -13.58
N GLN A 123 16.06 0.18 -14.83
CA GLN A 123 15.43 -0.49 -15.97
C GLN A 123 16.05 -1.88 -16.20
N HIS A 124 17.38 -1.99 -16.16
CA HIS A 124 18.07 -3.29 -16.29
C HIS A 124 17.58 -4.29 -15.23
N LEU A 125 17.40 -3.84 -13.99
CA LEU A 125 16.84 -4.69 -12.93
C LEU A 125 15.39 -5.13 -13.23
N LEU A 126 14.53 -4.23 -13.73
CA LEU A 126 13.13 -4.57 -14.03
C LEU A 126 13.02 -5.51 -15.23
N ASP A 127 13.82 -5.29 -16.27
CA ASP A 127 13.85 -6.15 -17.46
C ASP A 127 14.32 -7.55 -17.07
N PHE A 128 15.34 -7.66 -16.21
CA PHE A 128 15.78 -8.94 -15.66
C PHE A 128 14.68 -9.67 -14.87
N MET A 129 13.85 -8.92 -14.13
CA MET A 129 12.70 -9.50 -13.42
C MET A 129 11.58 -9.97 -14.37
N LEU A 130 11.48 -9.40 -15.57
CA LEU A 130 10.45 -9.72 -16.57
C LEU A 130 10.87 -10.84 -17.54
N GLU A 131 12.17 -11.00 -17.79
CA GLU A 131 12.72 -11.98 -18.72
C GLU A 131 12.15 -13.41 -18.56
N PRO A 132 11.98 -13.97 -17.34
CA PRO A 132 11.40 -15.31 -17.18
C PRO A 132 9.93 -15.41 -17.62
N PHE A 133 9.20 -14.30 -17.63
CA PHE A 133 7.79 -14.25 -18.02
C PHE A 133 7.60 -13.97 -19.52
N ASP A 134 8.53 -13.23 -20.12
CA ASP A 134 8.55 -12.95 -21.57
C ASP A 134 9.05 -14.14 -22.40
N SER A 135 9.90 -14.98 -21.80
CA SER A 135 10.47 -16.18 -22.43
C SER A 135 9.53 -17.39 -22.45
N LEU A 136 8.33 -17.31 -21.86
CA LEU A 136 7.33 -18.38 -21.94
C LEU A 136 6.68 -18.34 -23.34
N PRO A 137 6.76 -19.42 -24.14
CA PRO A 137 6.12 -19.46 -25.44
C PRO A 137 4.61 -19.31 -25.25
N ALA A 138 3.96 -18.52 -26.12
CA ALA A 138 2.51 -18.52 -26.25
C ALA A 138 2.06 -19.97 -26.40
N THR A 139 1.34 -20.50 -25.40
CA THR A 139 0.77 -21.84 -25.49
C THR A 139 -0.14 -21.87 -26.70
N ASN A 140 0.30 -22.56 -27.74
CA ASN A 140 -0.47 -22.86 -28.94
C ASN A 140 -1.81 -23.45 -28.49
N SER A 141 -2.87 -22.71 -28.76
CA SER A 141 -4.25 -23.17 -28.62
C SER A 141 -4.52 -24.12 -29.79
N SER A 142 -4.64 -25.40 -29.48
CA SER A 142 -5.29 -26.42 -30.31
C SER A 142 -6.61 -26.82 -29.69
#